data_AF-A0A951LX82-F1
#
_entry.id   AF-A0A951LX82-F1
#
_cell.length_a   1.000
_cell.length_b   1.000
_cell.length_c   1.000
_cell.angle_alpha   90.00
_cell.angle_beta   90.00
_cell.angle_gamma   90.00
#
_symmetry.space_group_name_H-M   'P 1'
#
loop_
_entity.id
_entity.type
_entity.pdbx_description
1 polymer ?
#
loop_
_entity_poly.entity_id
_entity_poly.type
_entity_poly.pdbx_seq_one_letter_code
_entity_poly.pdbx_strand_id
1 'polypeptide(L)'
;MNRVVVTGQGVISPIGHNAADYWANLTKGVSGIGPITCQGADQLSQKNAGEVTGYDPLKYFSDKEIAPLDRTTQFAVIAAREALAQSGLTIDEPLSLRTAVIVGTGIGGQSTIDESFRRLYEEKKSRAWPLTVPKLMPNAPASQVSMFLKLRGPAFGVVSACASATHAIGLAFQMVRSGMAEAAFAGGAESCISYGAMRSWEAMRVMSPDVCRPFSKDRKGMIIG
;
A
#
# COMPACT_ATOMS: atom_id res chain seq x y z
N MET A 1 1.76 30.17 -10.52
CA MET A 1 1.37 28.77 -10.27
C MET A 1 2.13 27.90 -11.25
N ASN A 2 2.84 26.90 -10.74
CA ASN A 2 3.65 26.02 -11.56
C ASN A 2 2.76 24.98 -12.28
N ARG A 3 3.17 24.56 -13.48
CA ARG A 3 2.59 23.37 -14.12
C ARG A 3 3.15 22.14 -13.41
N VAL A 4 2.29 21.14 -13.21
CA VAL A 4 2.67 19.86 -12.59
C VAL A 4 2.53 18.77 -13.66
N VAL A 5 3.52 17.88 -13.73
CA VAL A 5 3.54 16.74 -14.66
C VAL A 5 3.88 15.47 -13.89
N VAL A 6 3.49 14.31 -14.43
CA VAL A 6 3.91 13.00 -13.92
C VAL A 6 5.13 12.56 -14.71
N THR A 7 6.25 12.33 -14.01
CA THR A 7 7.52 11.91 -14.64
C THR A 7 7.82 10.43 -14.46
N GLY A 8 7.23 9.78 -13.44
CA GLY A 8 7.36 8.35 -13.20
C GLY A 8 6.19 7.79 -12.41
N GLN A 9 5.98 6.48 -12.55
CA GLN A 9 4.98 5.69 -11.88
C GLN A 9 5.59 4.35 -11.44
N GLY A 10 5.03 3.77 -10.39
CA GLY A 10 5.40 2.45 -9.93
C GLY A 10 4.22 1.75 -9.31
N VAL A 11 4.17 0.43 -9.45
CA VAL A 11 3.00 -0.38 -9.10
C VAL A 11 3.44 -1.73 -8.54
N ILE A 12 2.79 -2.15 -7.47
CA ILE A 12 2.73 -3.55 -7.07
C ILE A 12 1.27 -3.89 -6.79
N SER A 13 0.77 -4.94 -7.45
CA SER A 13 -0.64 -5.26 -7.50
C SER A 13 -0.86 -6.76 -7.75
N PRO A 14 -2.08 -7.27 -7.59
CA PRO A 14 -2.42 -8.67 -7.89
C PRO A 14 -2.22 -9.09 -9.35
N ILE A 15 -2.10 -8.14 -10.28
CA ILE A 15 -1.91 -8.41 -11.72
C ILE A 15 -0.55 -7.93 -12.25
N GLY A 16 0.38 -7.56 -11.37
CA GLY A 16 1.72 -7.12 -11.79
C GLY A 16 2.51 -6.50 -10.65
N HIS A 17 3.80 -6.85 -10.56
CA HIS A 17 4.73 -6.35 -9.54
C HIS A 17 5.56 -5.15 -10.01
N ASN A 18 5.22 -4.61 -11.17
CA ASN A 18 5.75 -3.38 -11.74
C ASN A 18 4.67 -2.78 -12.66
N ALA A 19 4.83 -1.51 -13.04
CA ALA A 19 3.90 -0.76 -13.87
C ALA A 19 3.73 -1.33 -15.28
N ALA A 20 4.79 -1.92 -15.86
CA ALA A 20 4.75 -2.49 -17.20
C ALA A 20 3.89 -3.77 -17.25
N ASP A 21 4.15 -4.72 -16.34
CA ASP A 21 3.39 -5.96 -16.23
C ASP A 21 1.94 -5.68 -15.82
N TYR A 22 1.73 -4.76 -14.87
CA TYR A 22 0.40 -4.32 -14.48
C TYR A 22 -0.40 -3.83 -15.70
N TRP A 23 0.18 -2.94 -16.51
CA TRP A 23 -0.48 -2.40 -17.70
C TRP A 23 -0.75 -3.47 -18.77
N ALA A 24 0.23 -4.33 -19.02
CA ALA A 24 0.10 -5.42 -20.00
C ALA A 24 -1.00 -6.41 -19.61
N ASN A 25 -1.16 -6.72 -18.33
CA ASN A 25 -2.19 -7.63 -17.83
C ASN A 25 -3.56 -6.96 -17.74
N LEU A 26 -3.61 -5.69 -17.33
CA LEU A 26 -4.83 -4.90 -17.28
C LEU A 26 -5.49 -4.81 -18.66
N THR A 27 -4.71 -4.49 -19.70
CA THR A 27 -5.21 -4.34 -21.08
C THR A 27 -5.66 -5.67 -21.71
N LYS A 28 -5.18 -6.81 -21.19
CA LYS A 28 -5.64 -8.16 -21.57
C LYS A 28 -6.86 -8.63 -20.79
N GLY A 29 -7.34 -7.85 -19.81
CA GLY A 29 -8.45 -8.24 -18.94
C GLY A 29 -8.11 -9.37 -17.98
N VAL A 30 -6.84 -9.50 -17.59
CA VAL A 30 -6.41 -10.49 -16.58
C VAL A 30 -7.03 -10.14 -15.23
N SER A 31 -7.70 -11.11 -14.61
CA SER A 31 -8.21 -10.97 -13.25
C SER A 31 -7.11 -11.27 -12.24
N GLY A 32 -6.90 -10.37 -11.29
CA GLY A 32 -6.05 -10.59 -10.11
C GLY A 32 -6.79 -11.16 -8.91
N ILE A 33 -8.09 -11.44 -9.05
CA ILE A 33 -8.92 -12.00 -7.98
C ILE A 33 -8.73 -13.51 -7.97
N GLY A 34 -8.36 -14.05 -6.81
CA GLY A 34 -8.19 -15.48 -6.58
C GLY A 34 -8.49 -15.86 -5.13
N PRO A 35 -8.24 -17.14 -4.76
CA PRO A 35 -8.46 -17.62 -3.40
C PRO A 35 -7.62 -16.84 -2.37
N ILE A 36 -8.20 -16.56 -1.20
CA ILE A 36 -7.49 -15.97 -0.07
C ILE A 36 -6.50 -16.99 0.49
N THR A 37 -5.26 -16.56 0.74
CA THR A 37 -4.17 -17.44 1.22
C THR A 37 -3.66 -17.10 2.61
N CYS A 38 -4.18 -16.05 3.26
CA CYS A 38 -3.79 -15.70 4.62
C CYS A 38 -4.12 -16.82 5.63
N GLN A 39 -3.39 -16.85 6.75
CA GLN A 39 -3.69 -17.80 7.84
C GLN A 39 -5.16 -17.63 8.32
N GLY A 40 -5.89 -18.74 8.46
CA GLY A 40 -7.31 -18.74 8.85
C GLY A 40 -8.32 -18.51 7.72
N ALA A 41 -7.87 -18.46 6.46
CA ALA A 41 -8.74 -18.27 5.29
C ALA A 41 -9.82 -19.36 5.12
N ASP A 42 -9.57 -20.58 5.60
CA ASP A 42 -10.50 -21.69 5.60
C ASP A 42 -11.80 -21.38 6.38
N GLN A 43 -11.68 -20.58 7.44
CA GLN A 43 -12.78 -20.20 8.32
C GLN A 43 -13.61 -19.01 7.78
N LEU A 44 -13.07 -18.26 6.82
CA LEU A 44 -13.77 -17.13 6.20
C LEU A 44 -14.93 -17.63 5.33
N SER A 45 -16.07 -16.96 5.37
CA SER A 45 -17.16 -17.15 4.41
C SER A 45 -16.78 -16.60 3.02
N GLN A 46 -16.02 -15.50 2.98
CA GLN A 46 -15.44 -14.95 1.79
C GLN A 46 -14.25 -15.80 1.37
N LYS A 47 -14.22 -16.20 0.10
CA LYS A 47 -13.16 -17.09 -0.43
C LYS A 47 -12.18 -16.39 -1.35
N ASN A 48 -12.55 -15.24 -1.89
CA ASN A 48 -11.78 -14.55 -2.93
C ASN A 48 -11.32 -13.15 -2.49
N ALA A 49 -10.09 -12.79 -2.87
CA ALA A 49 -9.50 -11.47 -2.73
C ALA A 49 -8.51 -11.19 -3.87
N GLY A 50 -8.14 -9.92 -4.05
CA GLY A 50 -7.03 -9.50 -4.91
C GLY A 50 -5.72 -9.53 -4.14
N GLU A 51 -5.12 -10.71 -3.96
CA GLU A 51 -3.83 -10.79 -3.27
C GLU A 51 -2.65 -10.55 -4.24
N VAL A 52 -1.62 -9.84 -3.77
CA VAL A 52 -0.31 -9.82 -4.46
C VAL A 52 0.36 -11.19 -4.23
N THR A 53 0.19 -12.10 -5.19
CA THR A 53 0.71 -13.48 -5.11
C THR A 53 2.18 -13.58 -5.55
N GLY A 54 2.91 -14.59 -5.06
CA GLY A 54 4.32 -14.78 -5.43
C GLY A 54 5.27 -13.65 -4.98
N TYR A 55 4.81 -12.79 -4.08
CA TYR A 55 5.62 -11.76 -3.46
C TYR A 55 6.59 -12.36 -2.44
N ASP A 56 7.88 -12.10 -2.63
CA ASP A 56 8.95 -12.46 -1.71
C ASP A 56 9.68 -11.19 -1.27
N PRO A 57 9.57 -10.78 0.01
CA PRO A 57 10.17 -9.54 0.50
C PRO A 57 11.70 -9.55 0.42
N LEU A 58 12.34 -10.71 0.47
CA LEU A 58 13.81 -10.84 0.44
C LEU A 58 14.41 -10.49 -0.93
N LYS A 59 13.58 -10.42 -1.98
CA LYS A 59 14.00 -9.91 -3.30
C LYS A 59 14.15 -8.39 -3.33
N TYR A 60 13.59 -7.67 -2.36
CA TYR A 60 13.52 -6.21 -2.35
C TYR A 60 14.20 -5.57 -1.13
N PHE A 61 14.36 -6.33 -0.06
CA PHE A 61 14.82 -5.84 1.24
C PHE A 61 15.68 -6.90 1.93
N SER A 62 16.66 -6.46 2.70
CA SER A 62 17.35 -7.30 3.69
C SER A 62 16.45 -7.57 4.91
N ASP A 63 16.75 -8.61 5.69
CA ASP A 63 16.02 -8.92 6.94
C ASP A 63 15.92 -7.73 7.89
N LYS A 64 17.01 -6.96 8.00
CA LYS A 64 17.08 -5.76 8.84
C LYS A 64 16.15 -4.66 8.34
N GLU A 65 16.04 -4.51 7.03
CA GLU A 65 15.13 -3.55 6.40
C GLU A 65 13.66 -3.98 6.52
N ILE A 66 13.38 -5.29 6.48
CA ILE A 66 12.00 -5.82 6.58
C ILE A 66 11.42 -5.63 7.99
N ALA A 67 12.24 -5.75 9.03
CA ALA A 67 11.81 -5.72 10.42
C ALA A 67 10.80 -4.58 10.72
N PRO A 68 11.09 -3.29 10.44
CA PRO A 68 10.16 -2.19 10.70
C PRO A 68 8.98 -2.07 9.72
N LEU A 69 8.86 -2.90 8.69
CA LEU A 69 7.91 -2.70 7.59
C LEU A 69 6.73 -3.67 7.64
N ASP A 70 5.52 -3.13 7.68
CA ASP A 70 4.32 -3.89 7.31
C ASP A 70 4.31 -4.12 5.80
N ARG A 71 3.54 -5.11 5.34
CA ARG A 71 3.42 -5.41 3.91
C ARG A 71 2.88 -4.21 3.13
N THR A 72 1.95 -3.43 3.72
CA THR A 72 1.49 -2.14 3.16
C THR A 72 2.67 -1.19 2.88
N THR A 73 3.58 -1.08 3.85
CA THR A 73 4.76 -0.21 3.77
C THR A 73 5.79 -0.73 2.77
N GLN A 74 6.01 -2.05 2.72
CA GLN A 74 6.90 -2.68 1.75
C GLN A 74 6.45 -2.36 0.32
N PHE A 75 5.14 -2.49 0.05
CA PHE A 75 4.56 -2.18 -1.26
C PHE A 75 4.74 -0.72 -1.66
N ALA A 76 4.53 0.21 -0.71
CA ALA A 76 4.78 1.63 -0.96
C ALA A 76 6.24 1.91 -1.35
N VAL A 77 7.20 1.28 -0.66
CA VAL A 77 8.63 1.47 -0.95
C VAL A 77 9.01 0.88 -2.31
N ILE A 78 8.49 -0.31 -2.66
CA ILE A 78 8.72 -0.94 -3.98
C ILE A 78 8.20 -0.04 -5.09
N ALA A 79 6.94 0.40 -5.00
CA ALA A 79 6.33 1.27 -5.99
C ALA A 79 7.06 2.63 -6.10
N ALA A 80 7.49 3.21 -4.96
CA ALA A 80 8.24 4.46 -4.98
C ALA A 80 9.63 4.33 -5.62
N ARG A 81 10.34 3.21 -5.37
CA ARG A 81 11.63 2.91 -6.03
C ARG A 81 11.47 2.77 -7.55
N GLU A 82 10.43 2.08 -8.00
CA GLU A 82 10.12 1.97 -9.43
C GLU A 82 9.80 3.33 -10.04
N ALA A 83 8.95 4.13 -9.37
CA ALA A 83 8.60 5.48 -9.84
C ALA A 83 9.84 6.39 -9.94
N LEU A 84 10.75 6.34 -8.96
CA LEU A 84 12.01 7.09 -9.01
C LEU A 84 12.85 6.64 -10.21
N ALA A 85 13.04 5.33 -10.39
CA ALA A 85 13.83 4.79 -11.48
C ALA A 85 13.26 5.20 -12.85
N GLN A 86 11.94 5.10 -13.03
CA GLN A 86 11.28 5.50 -14.29
C GLN A 86 11.37 7.00 -14.55
N SER A 87 11.34 7.83 -13.50
CA SER A 87 11.43 9.28 -13.64
C SER A 87 12.77 9.79 -14.15
N GLY A 88 13.84 9.00 -14.02
CA GLY A 88 15.20 9.42 -14.33
C GLY A 88 15.77 10.50 -13.41
N LEU A 89 15.08 10.83 -12.31
CA LEU A 89 15.56 11.82 -11.34
C LEU A 89 16.72 11.27 -10.52
N THR A 90 17.75 12.09 -10.37
CA THR A 90 18.83 11.86 -9.40
C THR A 90 18.53 12.68 -8.15
N ILE A 91 18.32 12.02 -7.01
CA ILE A 91 18.09 12.70 -5.74
C ILE A 91 19.43 13.15 -5.15
N ASP A 92 19.76 14.41 -5.36
CA ASP A 92 20.83 15.12 -4.67
C ASP A 92 20.31 15.82 -3.40
N GLU A 93 21.20 16.51 -2.67
CA GLU A 93 20.82 17.19 -1.43
C GLU A 93 19.80 18.33 -1.64
N PRO A 94 19.98 19.24 -2.62
CA PRO A 94 18.98 20.26 -2.93
C PRO A 94 17.59 19.68 -3.25
N LEU A 95 17.52 18.68 -4.13
CA LEU A 95 16.24 18.07 -4.50
C LEU A 95 15.63 17.28 -3.35
N SER A 96 16.46 16.59 -2.55
CA SER A 96 16.02 15.85 -1.36
C SER A 96 15.25 16.73 -0.37
N LEU A 97 15.76 17.93 -0.08
CA LEU A 97 15.13 18.90 0.84
C LEU A 97 13.81 19.47 0.28
N ARG A 98 13.62 19.40 -1.04
CA ARG A 98 12.46 19.96 -1.75
C ARG A 98 11.53 18.91 -2.34
N THR A 99 11.74 17.63 -2.05
CA THR A 99 10.88 16.54 -2.53
C THR A 99 9.95 16.09 -1.43
N ALA A 100 8.64 16.23 -1.65
CA ALA A 100 7.63 15.77 -0.72
C ALA A 100 7.33 14.27 -0.86
N VAL A 101 6.82 13.64 0.19
CA VAL A 101 6.38 12.24 0.22
C VAL A 101 5.02 12.15 0.88
N ILE A 102 3.97 12.07 0.07
CA ILE A 102 2.58 12.04 0.54
C ILE A 102 1.96 10.70 0.15
N VAL A 103 1.79 9.80 1.12
CA VAL A 103 1.29 8.45 0.85
C VAL A 103 -0.05 8.22 1.55
N GLY A 104 -1.05 7.83 0.79
CA GLY A 104 -2.36 7.45 1.31
C GLY A 104 -2.41 6.01 1.82
N THR A 105 -3.05 5.79 2.96
CA THR A 105 -3.46 4.47 3.46
C THR A 105 -4.90 4.54 3.94
N GLY A 106 -5.65 3.45 3.85
CA GLY A 106 -6.99 3.36 4.43
C GLY A 106 -6.92 2.93 5.89
N ILE A 107 -6.19 1.84 6.17
CA ILE A 107 -6.10 1.25 7.52
C ILE A 107 -4.67 1.08 8.04
N GLY A 108 -3.65 1.16 7.17
CA GLY A 108 -2.24 1.10 7.58
C GLY A 108 -1.73 -0.33 7.72
N GLY A 109 -0.94 -0.61 8.77
CA GLY A 109 -0.27 -1.90 8.93
C GLY A 109 -1.16 -2.96 9.57
N GLN A 110 -2.22 -3.37 8.88
CA GLN A 110 -3.24 -4.27 9.40
C GLN A 110 -2.71 -5.68 9.71
N SER A 111 -1.81 -6.20 8.87
CA SER A 111 -1.18 -7.51 9.12
C SER A 111 -0.39 -7.50 10.43
N THR A 112 0.26 -6.37 10.74
CA THR A 112 0.96 -6.17 12.02
C THR A 112 0.01 -6.12 13.21
N ILE A 113 -1.16 -5.48 13.06
CA ILE A 113 -2.18 -5.42 14.12
C ILE A 113 -2.68 -6.84 14.45
N ASP A 114 -3.10 -7.58 13.42
CA ASP A 114 -3.63 -8.94 13.59
C ASP A 114 -2.59 -9.85 14.23
N GLU A 115 -1.34 -9.86 13.74
CA GLU A 115 -0.27 -10.68 14.29
C GLU A 115 0.08 -10.30 15.72
N SER A 116 0.09 -9.00 16.05
CA SER A 116 0.41 -8.53 17.40
C SER A 116 -0.66 -8.98 18.40
N PHE A 117 -1.93 -8.88 18.04
CA PHE A 117 -3.02 -9.33 18.90
C PHE A 117 -3.10 -10.85 19.00
N ARG A 118 -2.84 -11.58 17.91
CA ARG A 118 -2.72 -13.05 17.94
C ARG A 118 -1.67 -13.49 18.97
N ARG A 119 -0.47 -12.92 18.90
CA ARG A 119 0.62 -13.24 19.83
C ARG A 119 0.29 -12.88 21.29
N LEU A 120 -0.36 -11.75 21.53
CA LEU A 120 -0.69 -11.30 22.88
C LEU A 120 -1.85 -12.11 23.49
N TYR A 121 -2.94 -12.31 22.77
CA TYR A 121 -4.17 -12.89 23.32
C TYR A 121 -4.27 -14.40 23.12
N GLU A 122 -3.94 -14.91 21.94
CA GLU A 122 -4.03 -16.34 21.62
C GLU A 122 -2.81 -17.09 22.17
N GLU A 123 -1.61 -16.63 21.81
CA GLU A 123 -0.36 -17.27 22.29
C GLU A 123 0.05 -16.85 23.71
N LYS A 124 -0.68 -15.91 24.32
CA LYS A 124 -0.43 -15.40 25.68
C LYS A 124 1.00 -14.92 25.91
N LYS A 125 1.65 -14.35 24.88
CA LYS A 125 2.98 -13.76 25.01
C LYS A 125 2.89 -12.53 25.91
N SER A 126 3.81 -12.41 26.87
CA SER A 126 3.83 -11.31 27.83
C SER A 126 4.39 -9.98 27.30
N ARG A 127 4.97 -9.97 26.09
CA ARG A 127 5.65 -8.80 25.52
C ARG A 127 5.25 -8.59 24.06
N ALA A 128 4.84 -7.36 23.75
CA ALA A 128 4.69 -6.90 22.37
C ALA A 128 6.06 -6.70 21.72
N TRP A 129 6.11 -6.75 20.38
CA TRP A 129 7.33 -6.54 19.64
C TRP A 129 7.68 -5.04 19.55
N PRO A 130 8.94 -4.60 19.76
CA PRO A 130 9.25 -3.18 19.93
C PRO A 130 8.88 -2.28 18.75
N LEU A 131 8.96 -2.76 17.51
CA LEU A 131 8.64 -1.95 16.33
C LEU A 131 7.19 -2.10 15.88
N THR A 132 6.31 -2.71 16.70
CA THR A 132 4.87 -2.86 16.39
C THR A 132 4.22 -1.52 16.08
N VAL A 133 4.44 -0.51 16.92
CA VAL A 133 3.85 0.83 16.74
C VAL A 133 4.37 1.49 15.46
N PRO A 134 5.69 1.67 15.25
CA PRO A 134 6.20 2.22 13.99
C PRO A 134 5.73 1.49 12.73
N LYS A 135 5.50 0.17 12.84
CA LYS A 135 5.11 -0.69 11.72
C LYS A 135 3.62 -0.58 11.37
N LEU A 136 2.74 -0.43 12.37
CA LEU A 136 1.29 -0.37 12.16
C LEU A 136 0.76 1.02 11.79
N MET A 137 1.49 2.09 12.15
CA MET A 137 0.98 3.46 11.99
C MET A 137 0.63 3.79 10.52
N PRO A 138 -0.52 4.43 10.25
CA PRO A 138 -0.93 4.76 8.88
C PRO A 138 0.03 5.66 8.09
N ASN A 139 0.91 6.41 8.76
CA ASN A 139 1.95 7.23 8.11
C ASN A 139 3.25 6.44 7.81
N ALA A 140 3.39 5.21 8.28
CA ALA A 140 4.61 4.41 8.11
C ALA A 140 5.05 4.28 6.64
N PRO A 141 4.15 4.09 5.65
CA PRO A 141 4.53 4.11 4.24
C PRO A 141 5.23 5.39 3.79
N ALA A 142 4.70 6.57 4.16
CA ALA A 142 5.31 7.84 3.79
C ALA A 142 6.68 8.02 4.45
N SER A 143 6.79 7.69 5.74
CA SER A 143 8.07 7.78 6.48
C SER A 143 9.12 6.85 5.88
N GLN A 144 8.76 5.62 5.54
CA GLN A 144 9.71 4.65 5.00
C GLN A 144 10.10 4.99 3.57
N VAL A 145 9.18 5.43 2.70
CA VAL A 145 9.54 5.93 1.37
C VAL A 145 10.55 7.09 1.47
N SER A 146 10.32 8.04 2.38
CA SER A 146 11.26 9.13 2.66
C SER A 146 12.64 8.62 3.10
N MET A 147 12.70 7.66 4.03
CA MET A 147 13.96 7.09 4.51
C MET A 147 14.72 6.30 3.43
N PHE A 148 14.03 5.43 2.69
CA PHE A 148 14.63 4.60 1.65
C PHE A 148 15.14 5.41 0.45
N LEU A 149 14.44 6.49 0.10
CA LEU A 149 14.81 7.37 -1.00
C LEU A 149 15.62 8.60 -0.54
N LYS A 150 15.96 8.68 0.75
CA LYS A 150 16.71 9.80 1.37
C LYS A 150 16.09 11.17 1.10
N LEU A 151 14.77 11.27 1.17
CA LEU A 151 14.02 12.51 0.93
C LEU A 151 13.78 13.22 2.26
N ARG A 152 14.06 14.52 2.32
CA ARG A 152 14.01 15.34 3.54
C ARG A 152 12.99 16.48 3.49
N GLY A 153 12.24 16.60 2.39
CA GLY A 153 11.10 17.49 2.28
C GLY A 153 9.89 17.01 3.10
N PRO A 154 8.72 17.66 2.94
CA PRO A 154 7.51 17.30 3.68
C PRO A 154 7.11 15.84 3.49
N ALA A 155 6.95 15.08 4.57
CA ALA A 155 6.59 13.66 4.53
C ALA A 155 5.48 13.32 5.54
N PHE A 156 4.32 12.87 5.07
CA PHE A 156 3.21 12.45 5.93
C PHE A 156 2.23 11.51 5.23
N GLY A 157 1.46 10.78 6.04
CA GLY A 157 0.39 9.91 5.58
C GLY A 157 -0.95 10.63 5.47
N VAL A 158 -1.78 10.21 4.52
CA VAL A 158 -3.16 10.70 4.35
C VAL A 158 -4.14 9.55 4.55
N VAL A 159 -5.12 9.74 5.43
CA VAL A 159 -6.12 8.72 5.76
C VAL A 159 -7.53 9.27 5.56
N SER A 160 -8.21 8.76 4.54
CA SER A 160 -9.58 9.08 4.15
C SER A 160 -10.23 7.87 3.47
N ALA A 161 -10.01 6.67 4.03
CA ALA A 161 -10.48 5.39 3.51
C ALA A 161 -10.15 5.20 2.02
N CYS A 162 -11.12 4.81 1.20
CA CYS A 162 -10.90 4.50 -0.23
C CYS A 162 -10.40 5.72 -1.04
N ALA A 163 -10.55 6.95 -0.54
CA ALA A 163 -10.08 8.16 -1.21
C ALA A 163 -8.63 8.55 -0.84
N SER A 164 -7.97 7.83 0.09
CA SER A 164 -6.65 8.20 0.63
C SER A 164 -5.59 8.46 -0.44
N ALA A 165 -5.44 7.56 -1.41
CA ALA A 165 -4.45 7.73 -2.49
C ALA A 165 -4.77 8.96 -3.36
N THR A 166 -6.04 9.16 -3.70
CA THR A 166 -6.49 10.31 -4.51
C THR A 166 -6.26 11.63 -3.77
N HIS A 167 -6.57 11.70 -2.48
CA HIS A 167 -6.28 12.89 -1.67
C HIS A 167 -4.77 13.13 -1.52
N ALA A 168 -3.97 12.09 -1.34
CA ALA A 168 -2.51 12.20 -1.29
C ALA A 168 -1.95 12.81 -2.58
N ILE A 169 -2.40 12.34 -3.74
CA ILE A 169 -2.04 12.90 -5.05
C ILE A 169 -2.49 14.35 -5.18
N GLY A 170 -3.72 14.68 -4.76
CA GLY A 170 -4.24 16.05 -4.79
C GLY A 170 -3.43 17.02 -3.92
N LEU A 171 -3.05 16.62 -2.71
CA LEU A 171 -2.24 17.42 -1.79
C LEU A 171 -0.82 17.62 -2.34
N ALA A 172 -0.19 16.56 -2.84
CA ALA A 172 1.13 16.64 -3.49
C ALA A 172 1.11 17.55 -4.73
N PHE A 173 0.07 17.45 -5.56
CA PHE A 173 -0.14 18.36 -6.69
C PHE A 173 -0.17 19.82 -6.24
N GLN A 174 -0.90 20.15 -5.16
CA GLN A 174 -0.95 21.52 -4.66
C GLN A 174 0.41 21.99 -4.11
N MET A 175 1.17 21.12 -3.44
CA MET A 175 2.52 21.44 -2.96
C MET A 175 3.48 21.80 -4.08
N VAL A 176 3.47 21.03 -5.17
CA VAL A 176 4.33 21.31 -6.34
C VAL A 176 3.84 22.56 -7.07
N ARG A 177 2.52 22.70 -7.26
CA ARG A 177 1.91 23.84 -7.95
C ARG A 177 2.17 25.18 -7.26
N SER A 178 2.20 25.19 -5.92
CA SER A 178 2.46 26.40 -5.12
C SER A 178 3.95 26.68 -4.90
N GLY A 179 4.83 25.73 -5.23
CA GLY A 179 6.28 25.84 -5.02
C GLY A 179 6.76 25.45 -3.61
N MET A 180 5.86 24.93 -2.75
CA MET A 180 6.22 24.36 -1.44
C MET A 180 7.14 23.14 -1.57
N ALA A 181 7.01 22.39 -2.67
CA ALA A 181 7.91 21.33 -3.06
C ALA A 181 8.27 21.48 -4.55
N GLU A 182 9.44 20.98 -4.94
CA GLU A 182 9.88 20.94 -6.34
C GLU A 182 9.42 19.65 -7.03
N ALA A 183 9.46 18.54 -6.30
CA ALA A 183 8.93 17.25 -6.73
C ALA A 183 8.12 16.62 -5.58
N ALA A 184 7.32 15.60 -5.90
CA ALA A 184 6.62 14.84 -4.89
C ALA A 184 6.45 13.39 -5.30
N PHE A 185 6.68 12.48 -4.34
CA PHE A 185 6.17 11.12 -4.40
C PHE A 185 4.76 11.12 -3.82
N ALA A 186 3.79 10.68 -4.63
CA ALA A 186 2.40 10.67 -4.23
C ALA A 186 1.68 9.42 -4.72
N GLY A 187 0.80 8.88 -3.88
CA GLY A 187 0.06 7.66 -4.20
C GLY A 187 -0.55 7.04 -2.96
N GLY A 188 -0.71 5.72 -2.95
CA GLY A 188 -1.14 5.00 -1.77
C GLY A 188 -0.72 3.53 -1.82
N ALA A 189 -0.82 2.88 -0.67
CA ALA A 189 -0.59 1.46 -0.54
C ALA A 189 -1.54 0.88 0.51
N GLU A 190 -1.93 -0.37 0.33
CA GLU A 190 -2.70 -1.13 1.30
C GLU A 190 -2.36 -2.62 1.18
N SER A 191 -2.39 -3.33 2.29
CA SER A 191 -2.31 -4.78 2.36
C SER A 191 -3.12 -5.27 3.56
N CYS A 192 -4.44 -5.25 3.40
CA CYS A 192 -5.42 -5.51 4.46
C CYS A 192 -6.00 -6.93 4.47
N ILE A 193 -5.45 -7.84 3.67
CA ILE A 193 -5.92 -9.22 3.57
C ILE A 193 -5.29 -10.05 4.70
N SER A 194 -5.87 -9.91 5.89
CA SER A 194 -5.55 -10.66 7.09
C SER A 194 -6.83 -11.18 7.75
N TYR A 195 -6.73 -12.20 8.59
CA TYR A 195 -7.91 -12.89 9.13
C TYR A 195 -8.89 -11.94 9.85
N GLY A 196 -8.40 -11.13 10.80
CA GLY A 196 -9.23 -10.22 11.59
C GLY A 196 -9.84 -9.11 10.74
N ALA A 197 -9.08 -8.60 9.77
CA ALA A 197 -9.56 -7.62 8.81
C ALA A 197 -10.68 -8.19 7.93
N MET A 198 -10.46 -9.37 7.32
CA MET A 198 -11.46 -10.01 6.47
C MET A 198 -12.73 -10.35 7.24
N ARG A 199 -12.63 -10.83 8.49
CA ARG A 199 -13.80 -11.00 9.37
C ARG A 199 -14.59 -9.71 9.59
N SER A 200 -13.89 -8.60 9.77
CA SER A 200 -14.52 -7.29 9.94
C SER A 200 -15.27 -6.85 8.67
N TRP A 201 -14.69 -7.11 7.48
CA TRP A 201 -15.34 -6.86 6.19
C TRP A 201 -16.56 -7.76 5.94
N GLU A 202 -16.50 -9.03 6.33
CA GLU A 202 -17.64 -9.96 6.24
C GLU A 202 -18.84 -9.47 7.06
N ALA A 203 -18.58 -8.97 8.27
CA ALA A 203 -19.61 -8.48 9.17
C ALA A 203 -20.40 -7.30 8.57
N MET A 204 -19.79 -6.50 7.69
CA MET A 204 -20.47 -5.39 7.01
C MET A 204 -21.40 -5.84 5.89
N ARG A 205 -21.34 -7.10 5.44
CA ARG A 205 -22.17 -7.67 4.36
C ARG A 205 -22.07 -6.89 3.04
N VAL A 206 -20.88 -6.37 2.75
CA VAL A 206 -20.57 -5.61 1.52
C VAL A 206 -19.74 -6.42 0.51
N MET A 207 -19.30 -7.62 0.89
CA MET A 207 -18.41 -8.45 0.08
C MET A 207 -19.18 -9.34 -0.90
N SER A 208 -18.68 -9.42 -2.13
CA SER A 208 -19.22 -10.32 -3.15
C SER A 208 -18.75 -11.75 -2.90
N PRO A 209 -19.64 -12.76 -2.88
CA PRO A 209 -19.28 -14.16 -2.63
C PRO A 209 -18.62 -14.85 -3.83
N ASP A 210 -18.68 -14.24 -5.03
CA ASP A 210 -18.21 -14.84 -6.27
C ASP A 210 -17.11 -13.99 -6.95
N VAL A 211 -17.49 -12.95 -7.67
CA VAL A 211 -16.58 -12.12 -8.48
C VAL A 211 -16.87 -10.63 -8.29
N CYS A 212 -15.92 -9.79 -8.68
CA CYS A 212 -16.13 -8.36 -8.81
C CYS A 212 -16.69 -8.05 -10.20
N ARG A 213 -17.93 -7.52 -10.27
CA ARG A 213 -18.59 -7.14 -11.53
C ARG A 213 -19.19 -5.73 -11.44
N PRO A 214 -18.36 -4.66 -11.43
CA PRO A 214 -18.84 -3.29 -11.34
C PRO A 214 -19.87 -2.98 -12.42
N PHE A 215 -20.90 -2.20 -12.06
CA PHE A 215 -22.00 -1.78 -12.94
C PHE A 215 -22.90 -2.91 -13.50
N SER A 216 -22.59 -4.19 -13.25
CA SER A 216 -23.48 -5.28 -13.64
C SER A 216 -24.80 -5.23 -12.86
N LYS A 217 -25.89 -5.65 -13.52
CA LYS A 217 -27.23 -5.77 -12.93
C LYS A 217 -27.25 -6.73 -11.74
N ASP A 218 -26.44 -7.78 -11.81
CA ASP A 218 -26.37 -8.87 -10.84
C ASP A 218 -25.15 -8.78 -9.89
N ARG A 219 -24.54 -7.59 -9.74
CA ARG A 219 -23.44 -7.38 -8.79
C ARG A 219 -23.89 -7.64 -7.35
N LYS A 220 -23.04 -8.31 -6.56
CA LYS A 220 -23.37 -8.75 -5.19
C LYS A 220 -22.56 -8.07 -4.09
N GLY A 221 -21.57 -7.26 -4.43
CA GLY A 221 -20.68 -6.60 -3.48
C GLY A 221 -19.32 -6.29 -4.09
N MET A 222 -18.37 -5.90 -3.25
CA MET A 222 -16.97 -5.67 -3.62
C MET A 222 -16.09 -6.88 -3.28
N ILE A 223 -14.90 -6.94 -3.87
CA ILE A 223 -13.83 -7.87 -3.49
C ILE A 223 -12.68 -7.02 -2.92
N ILE A 224 -12.17 -7.39 -1.75
CA ILE A 224 -11.02 -6.73 -1.14
C ILE A 224 -9.75 -7.10 -1.92
N GLY A 225 -8.86 -6.13 -2.12
CA GLY A 225 -7.59 -6.26 -2.82
C GLY A 225 -6.60 -5.20 -2.36
#